data_AF-A0A661H3D0-F1
#
_entry.id   AF-A0A661H3D0-F1
#
_cell.length_a   1.000
_cell.length_b   1.000
_cell.length_c   1.000
_cell.angle_alpha   90.00
_cell.angle_beta   90.00
_cell.angle_gamma   90.00
#
_symmetry.space_group_name_H-M   'P 1'
#
loop_
_entity.id
_entity.type
_entity.pdbx_description
1 polymer ?
#
loop_
_entity_poly.entity_id
_entity_poly.type
_entity_poly.pdbx_seq_one_letter_code
_entity_poly.pdbx_strand_id
1 'polypeptide(L)'
;MNIELLDSRRLTGPNLFWDWPGAILDIAIDDIPVDLVVSAWSEEVTRLMDAMGWNTENICSRVFEGGASLVINAPIDVLYAACELNEVALNRAAAWLSDKPLPDLDDAISLLSAQVVKESDPDLLALQEAAARQHVPFLWDDDEVSVGFGKTAIVWPADQLPTPNTINWQEVGSIPLGIVTGTNGKSTSVGLAAAMLAASGLRAGITSTDYIRVGEEILDRGDYSGPGGARTLLRHPQSEAVVLEVARGGLLRRGIGVEHADGALITNIAADHLGEYGINTVAEMAEAKFIVRRALGTDAPLILNADDPESVRLAATLANRIIWFSLDAGHPVLQAHLEKQGGAAYLSEGWLVLAEEGKTRNIVKAKDIPITFGGAARYNISNALGAMALCHVL
;
A
#
# COMPACT_ATOMS: atom_id res chain seq x y z
N MET A 1 9.84 -8.58 -33.29
CA MET A 1 9.97 -7.31 -32.53
C MET A 1 8.57 -6.84 -32.21
N ASN A 2 8.01 -7.31 -31.10
CA ASN A 2 6.71 -6.88 -30.61
C ASN A 2 6.87 -6.27 -29.22
N ILE A 3 6.35 -5.06 -29.05
CA ILE A 3 6.23 -4.38 -27.76
C ILE A 3 4.74 -4.09 -27.62
N GLU A 4 4.10 -4.73 -26.67
CA GLU A 4 2.66 -4.58 -26.41
C GLU A 4 2.46 -3.86 -25.09
N LEU A 5 1.67 -2.79 -25.11
CA LEU A 5 1.23 -2.12 -23.90
C LEU A 5 0.22 -2.99 -23.16
N LEU A 6 0.54 -3.41 -21.94
CA LEU A 6 -0.35 -4.21 -21.10
C LEU A 6 -1.26 -3.33 -20.25
N ASP A 7 -0.70 -2.30 -19.62
CA ASP A 7 -1.43 -1.43 -18.71
C ASP A 7 -0.73 -0.07 -18.52
N SER A 8 -1.51 0.97 -18.25
CA SER A 8 -1.07 2.34 -18.00
C SER A 8 -1.88 2.94 -16.85
N ARG A 9 -1.21 3.31 -15.76
CA ARG A 9 -1.91 3.68 -14.53
C ARG A 9 -1.15 4.64 -13.64
N ARG A 10 -1.94 5.40 -12.88
CA ARG A 10 -1.48 6.26 -11.78
C ARG A 10 -1.25 5.45 -10.52
N LEU A 11 -0.08 5.60 -9.91
CA LEU A 11 0.22 5.20 -8.55
C LEU A 11 -0.06 6.39 -7.64
N THR A 12 -1.01 6.26 -6.72
CA THR A 12 -1.54 7.38 -5.94
C THR A 12 -0.88 7.54 -4.57
N GLY A 13 0.18 6.79 -4.29
CA GLY A 13 0.87 6.76 -3.00
C GLY A 13 2.03 5.75 -3.00
N PRO A 14 2.52 5.36 -1.81
CA PRO A 14 3.62 4.40 -1.69
C PRO A 14 3.35 3.11 -2.46
N ASN A 15 4.34 2.60 -3.16
CA ASN A 15 4.18 1.49 -4.12
C ASN A 15 5.41 0.57 -4.12
N LEU A 16 5.50 -0.38 -5.06
CA LEU A 16 6.62 -1.32 -5.10
C LEU A 16 7.99 -0.63 -5.18
N PHE A 17 8.06 0.47 -5.93
CA PHE A 17 9.29 1.11 -6.33
C PHE A 17 9.76 2.13 -5.29
N TRP A 18 8.84 2.93 -4.75
CA TRP A 18 9.16 4.04 -3.84
C TRP A 18 7.97 4.48 -2.98
N ASP A 19 8.16 5.54 -2.19
CA ASP A 19 7.19 6.02 -1.20
C ASP A 19 6.26 7.14 -1.72
N TRP A 20 6.46 7.60 -2.97
CA TRP A 20 5.72 8.70 -3.59
C TRP A 20 4.73 8.27 -4.69
N PRO A 21 3.78 9.12 -5.05
CA PRO A 21 2.95 8.98 -6.25
C PRO A 21 3.77 8.97 -7.55
N GLY A 22 3.16 8.49 -8.63
CA GLY A 22 3.80 8.45 -9.95
C GLY A 22 2.92 7.80 -11.02
N ALA A 23 3.51 7.54 -12.19
CA ALA A 23 2.87 6.84 -13.29
C ALA A 23 3.70 5.59 -13.64
N ILE A 24 3.01 4.46 -13.82
CA ILE A 24 3.61 3.18 -14.23
C ILE A 24 2.96 2.72 -15.52
N LEU A 25 3.81 2.15 -16.38
CA LEU A 25 3.43 1.47 -17.60
C LEU A 25 4.00 0.05 -17.56
N ASP A 26 3.19 -0.94 -17.92
CA ASP A 26 3.61 -2.33 -18.06
C ASP A 26 3.57 -2.74 -19.53
N ILE A 27 4.61 -3.44 -19.98
CA ILE A 27 4.73 -3.90 -21.37
C ILE A 27 5.06 -5.39 -21.43
N ALA A 28 4.54 -6.07 -22.45
CA ALA A 28 5.02 -7.37 -22.90
C ALA A 28 6.01 -7.18 -24.05
N ILE A 29 7.06 -8.00 -24.06
CA ILE A 29 8.18 -7.89 -25.01
C ILE A 29 8.46 -9.26 -25.61
N ASP A 30 8.38 -9.35 -26.93
CA ASP A 30 8.75 -10.55 -27.70
C ASP A 30 9.77 -10.23 -28.79
N ASP A 31 10.72 -11.14 -28.97
CA ASP A 31 11.76 -11.10 -30.01
C ASP A 31 12.64 -9.83 -29.98
N ILE A 32 12.82 -9.20 -28.81
CA ILE A 32 13.75 -8.08 -28.56
C ILE A 32 14.40 -8.26 -27.19
N PRO A 33 15.72 -8.01 -27.03
CA PRO A 33 16.34 -7.96 -25.71
C PRO A 33 15.67 -6.91 -24.81
N VAL A 34 15.15 -7.33 -23.65
CA VAL A 34 14.42 -6.44 -22.73
C VAL A 34 15.25 -5.24 -22.26
N ASP A 35 16.55 -5.45 -22.00
CA ASP A 35 17.44 -4.37 -21.56
C ASP A 35 17.56 -3.25 -22.61
N LEU A 36 17.51 -3.61 -23.89
CA LEU A 36 17.54 -2.64 -24.99
C LEU A 36 16.24 -1.82 -25.03
N VAL A 37 15.09 -2.47 -24.84
CA VAL A 37 13.79 -1.80 -24.76
C VAL A 37 13.74 -0.85 -23.58
N VAL A 38 14.10 -1.32 -22.39
CA VAL A 38 14.09 -0.53 -21.15
C VAL A 38 15.05 0.66 -21.25
N SER A 39 16.25 0.47 -21.83
CA SER A 39 17.22 1.57 -22.03
C SER A 39 16.67 2.64 -22.98
N ALA A 40 16.18 2.25 -24.16
CA ALA A 40 15.65 3.19 -25.13
C ALA A 40 14.41 3.94 -24.59
N TRP A 41 13.55 3.23 -23.87
CA TRP A 41 12.38 3.81 -23.23
C TRP A 41 12.75 4.80 -22.12
N SER A 42 13.69 4.43 -21.25
CA SER A 42 14.18 5.31 -20.18
C SER A 42 14.81 6.60 -20.73
N GLU A 43 15.51 6.53 -21.86
CA GLU A 43 16.06 7.71 -22.53
C GLU A 43 14.96 8.66 -23.04
N GLU A 44 13.93 8.15 -23.71
CA GLU A 44 12.82 8.99 -24.19
C GLU A 44 12.01 9.58 -23.04
N VAL A 45 11.80 8.82 -21.96
CA VAL A 45 11.18 9.31 -20.73
C VAL A 45 12.00 10.47 -20.17
N THR A 46 13.32 10.30 -20.04
CA THR A 46 14.22 11.33 -19.49
C THR A 46 14.11 12.62 -20.30
N ARG A 47 14.15 12.53 -21.64
CA ARG A 47 14.04 13.70 -22.53
C ARG A 47 12.71 14.44 -22.35
N LEU A 48 11.60 13.71 -22.24
CA LEU A 48 10.29 14.31 -22.07
C LEU A 48 10.11 14.91 -20.68
N MET A 49 10.58 14.23 -19.63
CA MET A 49 10.56 14.75 -18.26
C MET A 49 11.41 16.01 -18.11
N ASP A 50 12.62 16.03 -18.69
CA ASP A 50 13.48 17.22 -18.72
C ASP A 50 12.78 18.39 -19.44
N ALA A 51 12.07 18.12 -20.54
CA ALA A 51 11.30 19.14 -21.27
C ALA A 51 10.12 19.70 -20.44
N MET A 52 9.52 18.89 -19.55
CA MET A 52 8.48 19.34 -18.61
C MET A 52 9.06 20.01 -17.35
N GLY A 53 10.39 20.03 -17.19
CA GLY A 53 11.05 20.51 -15.96
C GLY A 53 10.85 19.60 -14.75
N TRP A 54 10.57 18.31 -14.97
CA TRP A 54 10.35 17.33 -13.92
C TRP A 54 11.67 16.69 -13.47
N ASN A 55 11.70 16.14 -12.26
CA ASN A 55 12.90 15.48 -11.73
C ASN A 55 13.18 14.16 -12.46
N THR A 56 14.32 14.04 -13.13
CA THR A 56 14.73 12.84 -13.89
C THR A 56 15.51 11.80 -13.08
N GLU A 57 15.81 12.05 -11.80
CA GLU A 57 16.50 11.08 -10.94
C GLU A 57 15.60 9.93 -10.48
N ASN A 58 14.28 10.09 -10.57
CA ASN A 58 13.28 9.14 -10.07
C ASN A 58 12.57 8.40 -11.20
N ILE A 59 13.37 7.71 -12.02
CA ILE A 59 12.90 6.75 -13.02
C ILE A 59 13.33 5.36 -12.56
N CYS A 60 12.39 4.42 -12.49
CA CYS A 60 12.69 3.05 -12.07
C CYS A 60 12.06 2.05 -13.02
N SER A 61 12.81 1.00 -13.37
CA SER A 61 12.31 -0.11 -14.17
C SER A 61 12.38 -1.43 -13.41
N ARG A 62 11.45 -2.33 -13.69
CA ARG A 62 11.49 -3.71 -13.22
C ARG A 62 11.27 -4.64 -14.39
N VAL A 63 12.25 -5.51 -14.64
CA VAL A 63 12.15 -6.58 -15.63
C VAL A 63 11.50 -7.81 -14.98
N PHE A 64 10.63 -8.49 -15.72
CA PHE A 64 10.00 -9.74 -15.30
C PHE A 64 9.88 -10.69 -16.49
N GLU A 65 9.48 -11.94 -16.24
CA GLU A 65 9.30 -12.92 -17.30
C GLU A 65 8.27 -12.44 -18.35
N GLY A 66 8.73 -12.25 -19.59
CA GLY A 66 7.90 -11.81 -20.71
C GLY A 66 7.69 -10.29 -20.83
N GLY A 67 8.29 -9.46 -19.97
CA GLY A 67 8.03 -8.02 -20.04
C GLY A 67 8.83 -7.13 -19.07
N ALA A 68 8.41 -5.88 -19.00
CA ALA A 68 8.99 -4.89 -18.08
C ALA A 68 7.94 -3.87 -17.63
N SER A 69 8.18 -3.30 -16.46
CA SER A 69 7.51 -2.09 -15.96
C SER A 69 8.49 -0.93 -15.98
N LEU A 70 8.02 0.28 -16.29
CA LEU A 70 8.76 1.52 -16.01
C LEU A 70 7.86 2.52 -15.30
N VAL A 71 8.41 3.10 -14.25
CA VAL A 71 7.75 4.04 -13.37
C VAL A 71 8.48 5.36 -13.38
N ILE A 72 7.71 6.44 -13.43
CA ILE A 72 8.18 7.81 -13.32
C ILE A 72 7.47 8.52 -12.17
N ASN A 73 8.17 9.38 -11.46
CA ASN A 73 7.54 10.27 -10.50
C ASN A 73 6.90 11.47 -11.21
N ALA A 74 5.84 12.00 -10.62
CA ALA A 74 5.24 13.26 -11.03
C ALA A 74 4.47 13.87 -9.84
N PRO A 75 4.27 15.20 -9.82
CA PRO A 75 3.36 15.83 -8.85
C PRO A 75 1.95 15.24 -8.93
N ILE A 76 1.20 15.28 -7.81
CA ILE A 76 -0.10 14.60 -7.69
C ILE A 76 -1.19 15.18 -8.59
N ASP A 77 -1.04 16.44 -8.98
CA ASP A 77 -1.96 17.19 -9.83
C ASP A 77 -1.71 16.98 -11.33
N VAL A 78 -0.70 16.17 -11.73
CA VAL A 78 -0.35 15.95 -13.15
C VAL A 78 -0.11 14.48 -13.49
N LEU A 79 -0.67 13.55 -12.70
CA LEU A 79 -0.43 12.12 -12.88
C LEU A 79 -1.07 11.54 -14.15
N TYR A 80 -2.14 12.12 -14.68
CA TYR A 80 -2.69 11.68 -15.98
C TYR A 80 -1.74 12.07 -17.12
N ALA A 81 -1.24 13.30 -17.12
CA ALA A 81 -0.21 13.74 -18.06
C ALA A 81 1.08 12.92 -17.93
N ALA A 82 1.43 12.46 -16.73
CA ALA A 82 2.57 11.57 -16.51
C ALA A 82 2.37 10.17 -17.14
N CYS A 83 1.16 9.61 -17.07
CA CYS A 83 0.83 8.37 -17.79
C CYS A 83 0.99 8.55 -19.30
N GLU A 84 0.42 9.61 -19.87
CA GLU A 84 0.54 9.92 -21.30
C GLU A 84 2.01 10.14 -21.70
N LEU A 85 2.80 10.85 -20.88
CA LEU A 85 4.22 11.05 -21.12
C LEU A 85 4.95 9.70 -21.25
N ASN A 86 4.65 8.75 -20.36
CA ASN A 86 5.27 7.43 -20.37
C ASN A 86 4.85 6.61 -21.60
N GLU A 87 3.58 6.69 -22.03
CA GLU A 87 3.07 6.07 -23.26
C GLU A 87 3.72 6.65 -24.52
N VAL A 88 3.83 7.98 -24.60
CA VAL A 88 4.51 8.69 -25.69
C VAL A 88 5.98 8.28 -25.75
N ALA A 89 6.67 8.21 -24.60
CA ALA A 89 8.04 7.75 -24.52
C ALA A 89 8.21 6.33 -25.05
N LEU A 90 7.33 5.41 -24.64
CA LEU A 90 7.34 4.02 -25.12
C LEU A 90 7.15 3.94 -26.64
N ASN A 91 6.16 4.68 -27.18
CA ASN A 91 5.88 4.70 -28.62
C ASN A 91 7.07 5.21 -29.43
N ARG A 92 7.77 6.24 -28.94
CA ARG A 92 8.99 6.77 -29.56
C ARG A 92 10.13 5.77 -29.50
N ALA A 93 10.36 5.14 -28.35
CA ALA A 93 11.37 4.10 -28.19
C ALA A 93 11.10 2.89 -29.12
N ALA A 94 9.86 2.43 -29.21
CA ALA A 94 9.45 1.34 -30.09
C ALA A 94 9.63 1.70 -31.58
N ALA A 95 9.33 2.94 -31.97
CA ALA A 95 9.57 3.42 -33.34
C ALA A 95 11.06 3.42 -33.68
N TRP A 96 11.91 3.92 -32.78
CA TRP A 96 13.36 3.89 -32.93
C TRP A 96 13.90 2.47 -33.09
N LEU A 97 13.52 1.55 -32.19
CA LEU A 97 13.96 0.14 -32.24
C LEU A 97 13.50 -0.62 -33.48
N SER A 98 12.43 -0.16 -34.12
CA SER A 98 11.85 -0.78 -35.32
C SER A 98 12.26 -0.09 -36.62
N ASP A 99 13.23 0.85 -36.60
CA ASP A 99 13.61 1.69 -37.74
C ASP A 99 12.41 2.39 -38.42
N LYS A 100 11.37 2.72 -37.64
CA LYS A 100 10.20 3.47 -38.10
C LYS A 100 10.44 4.97 -37.91
N PRO A 101 9.74 5.84 -38.67
CA PRO A 101 9.77 7.27 -38.42
C PRO A 101 9.42 7.57 -36.97
N LEU A 102 10.33 8.27 -36.28
CA LEU A 102 10.08 8.75 -34.93
C LEU A 102 8.94 9.78 -34.99
N PRO A 103 7.95 9.70 -34.08
CA PRO A 103 7.04 10.82 -33.84
C PRO A 103 7.82 12.11 -33.63
N ASP A 104 7.25 13.26 -33.98
CA ASP A 104 7.92 14.54 -33.76
C ASP A 104 8.00 14.84 -32.25
N LEU A 105 9.19 15.22 -31.78
CA LEU A 105 9.43 15.45 -30.34
C LEU A 105 8.81 16.77 -29.88
N ASP A 106 8.86 17.82 -30.70
CA ASP A 106 8.34 19.14 -30.36
C ASP A 106 6.81 19.14 -30.33
N ASP A 107 6.18 18.41 -31.24
CA ASP A 107 4.72 18.18 -31.21
C ASP A 107 4.31 17.41 -29.95
N ALA A 108 5.04 16.35 -29.58
CA ALA A 108 4.80 15.59 -28.36
C ALA A 108 4.94 16.45 -27.10
N ILE A 109 6.02 17.24 -27.00
CA ILE A 109 6.25 18.18 -25.90
C ILE A 109 5.11 19.21 -25.83
N SER A 110 4.66 19.74 -26.97
CA SER A 110 3.58 20.74 -27.01
C SER A 110 2.24 20.17 -26.54
N LEU A 111 1.90 18.94 -26.94
CA LEU A 111 0.68 18.25 -26.50
C LEU A 111 0.72 17.93 -25.01
N LEU A 112 1.83 17.36 -24.52
CA LEU A 112 2.01 17.05 -23.10
C LEU A 112 1.97 18.31 -22.24
N SER A 113 2.64 19.39 -22.67
CA SER A 113 2.61 20.68 -21.95
C SER A 113 1.17 21.22 -21.81
N ALA A 114 0.36 21.10 -22.87
CA ALA A 114 -1.04 21.54 -22.81
C ALA A 114 -1.88 20.68 -21.86
N GLN A 115 -1.61 19.37 -21.76
CA GLN A 115 -2.26 18.48 -20.79
C GLN A 115 -1.84 18.81 -19.36
N VAL A 116 -0.54 19.00 -19.11
CA VAL A 116 0.00 19.42 -17.80
C VAL A 116 -0.70 20.70 -17.35
N VAL A 117 -0.76 21.74 -18.18
CA VAL A 117 -1.44 23.00 -17.83
C VAL A 117 -2.93 22.82 -17.51
N LYS A 118 -3.59 21.86 -18.17
CA LYS A 118 -5.02 21.58 -17.92
C LYS A 118 -5.24 20.82 -16.62
N GLU A 119 -4.33 19.94 -16.23
CA GLU A 119 -4.43 19.12 -15.03
C GLU A 119 -3.91 19.86 -13.78
N SER A 120 -2.90 20.71 -13.94
CA SER A 120 -2.22 21.41 -12.85
C SER A 120 -3.20 22.09 -11.89
N ASP A 121 -2.99 21.82 -10.60
CA ASP A 121 -3.77 22.34 -9.50
C ASP A 121 -2.83 22.87 -8.41
N PRO A 122 -2.43 24.15 -8.50
CA PRO A 122 -1.56 24.78 -7.50
C PRO A 122 -2.16 24.80 -6.10
N ASP A 123 -3.49 24.82 -5.96
CA ASP A 123 -4.15 24.83 -4.66
C ASP A 123 -4.06 23.46 -3.99
N LEU A 124 -4.18 22.37 -4.76
CA LEU A 124 -3.94 21.00 -4.30
C LEU A 124 -2.50 20.83 -3.77
N LEU A 125 -1.51 21.27 -4.55
CA LEU A 125 -0.10 21.19 -4.15
C LEU A 125 0.20 22.05 -2.91
N ALA A 126 -0.35 23.27 -2.84
CA ALA A 126 -0.20 24.15 -1.69
C ALA A 126 -0.80 23.54 -0.42
N LEU A 127 -1.94 22.85 -0.54
CA LEU A 127 -2.58 22.16 0.58
C LEU A 127 -1.79 20.93 1.02
N GLN A 128 -1.27 20.13 0.08
CA GLN A 128 -0.39 18.99 0.36
C GLN A 128 0.85 19.44 1.15
N GLU A 129 1.54 20.49 0.69
CA GLU A 129 2.72 21.03 1.36
C GLU A 129 2.39 21.59 2.75
N ALA A 130 1.23 22.23 2.90
CA ALA A 130 0.78 22.72 4.19
C ALA A 130 0.50 21.58 5.18
N ALA A 131 -0.19 20.53 4.75
CA ALA A 131 -0.46 19.35 5.57
C ALA A 131 0.85 18.67 6.03
N ALA A 132 1.81 18.51 5.11
CA ALA A 132 3.12 17.96 5.41
C ALA A 132 3.88 18.79 6.47
N ARG A 133 3.88 20.13 6.34
CA ARG A 133 4.50 21.03 7.36
C ARG A 133 3.85 20.93 8.72
N GLN A 134 2.55 20.68 8.77
CA GLN A 134 1.80 20.50 10.03
C GLN A 134 1.90 19.07 10.56
N HIS A 135 2.52 18.14 9.83
CA HIS A 135 2.64 16.72 10.18
C HIS A 135 1.26 16.06 10.40
N VAL A 136 0.27 16.43 9.57
CA VAL A 136 -1.06 15.84 9.61
C VAL A 136 -1.31 14.98 8.38
N PRO A 137 -2.16 13.93 8.48
CA PRO A 137 -2.50 13.12 7.33
C PRO A 137 -3.13 13.93 6.20
N PHE A 138 -2.87 13.52 4.96
CA PHE A 138 -3.42 14.11 3.75
C PHE A 138 -3.96 12.99 2.85
N LEU A 139 -5.17 13.16 2.31
CA LEU A 139 -5.75 12.27 1.32
C LEU A 139 -6.29 13.08 0.17
N TRP A 140 -6.17 12.51 -1.02
CA TRP A 140 -6.65 13.12 -2.25
C TRP A 140 -7.13 12.03 -3.21
N ASP A 141 -8.11 12.39 -4.01
CA ASP A 141 -8.54 11.69 -5.21
C ASP A 141 -9.20 12.68 -6.17
N ASP A 142 -9.83 12.18 -7.23
CA ASP A 142 -10.41 13.02 -8.27
C ASP A 142 -11.69 13.74 -7.80
N ASP A 143 -12.31 13.33 -6.68
CA ASP A 143 -13.58 13.87 -6.18
C ASP A 143 -13.38 14.75 -4.93
N GLU A 144 -12.49 14.34 -4.02
CA GLU A 144 -12.33 14.94 -2.71
C GLU A 144 -10.87 15.02 -2.26
N VAL A 145 -10.57 16.08 -1.50
CA VAL A 145 -9.31 16.28 -0.81
C VAL A 145 -9.60 16.47 0.67
N SER A 146 -8.78 15.89 1.54
CA SER A 146 -8.99 15.97 2.98
C SER A 146 -7.70 15.98 3.76
N VAL A 147 -7.73 16.64 4.92
CA VAL A 147 -6.68 16.58 5.93
C VAL A 147 -7.21 15.91 7.19
N GLY A 148 -6.35 15.17 7.87
CA GLY A 148 -6.69 14.38 9.05
C GLY A 148 -7.51 13.13 8.72
N PHE A 149 -7.74 12.31 9.75
CA PHE A 149 -8.48 11.05 9.63
C PHE A 149 -9.68 10.98 10.61
N GLY A 150 -10.68 10.21 10.20
CA GLY A 150 -11.90 9.89 10.93
C GLY A 150 -12.63 11.12 11.46
N LYS A 151 -12.90 11.12 12.77
CA LYS A 151 -13.58 12.23 13.46
C LYS A 151 -12.85 13.59 13.40
N THR A 152 -11.59 13.61 12.99
CA THR A 152 -10.79 14.84 12.83
C THR A 152 -10.58 15.21 11.36
N ALA A 153 -11.11 14.42 10.43
CA ALA A 153 -10.98 14.70 9.01
C ALA A 153 -11.80 15.94 8.62
N ILE A 154 -11.18 16.82 7.84
CA ILE A 154 -11.85 17.92 7.16
C ILE A 154 -11.76 17.63 5.66
N VAL A 155 -12.91 17.58 4.99
CA VAL A 155 -13.04 17.15 3.60
C VAL A 155 -13.60 18.29 2.75
N TRP A 156 -13.02 18.47 1.57
CA TRP A 156 -13.46 19.43 0.56
C TRP A 156 -13.62 18.73 -0.78
N PRO A 157 -14.59 19.15 -1.62
CA PRO A 157 -14.58 18.80 -3.03
C PRO A 157 -13.24 19.21 -3.67
N ALA A 158 -12.71 18.38 -4.57
CA ALA A 158 -11.42 18.64 -5.21
C ALA A 158 -11.40 19.97 -5.99
N ASP A 159 -12.55 20.47 -6.44
CA ASP A 159 -12.70 21.75 -7.15
C ASP A 159 -12.93 22.97 -6.23
N GLN A 160 -12.95 22.78 -4.91
CA GLN A 160 -13.29 23.81 -3.90
C GLN A 160 -12.34 23.78 -2.72
N LEU A 161 -11.03 23.82 -3.01
CA LEU A 161 -10.00 23.76 -1.98
C LEU A 161 -9.88 25.06 -1.18
N PRO A 162 -9.67 24.97 0.14
CA PRO A 162 -9.44 26.14 0.98
C PRO A 162 -8.01 26.67 0.80
N THR A 163 -7.81 27.95 1.11
CA THR A 163 -6.45 28.45 1.32
C THR A 163 -5.89 27.87 2.63
N PRO A 164 -4.66 27.33 2.67
CA PRO A 164 -4.12 26.64 3.85
C PRO A 164 -4.10 27.44 5.16
N ASN A 165 -4.06 28.77 5.09
CA ASN A 165 -4.09 29.66 6.26
C ASN A 165 -5.46 29.81 6.92
N THR A 166 -6.53 29.32 6.27
CA THR A 166 -7.91 29.33 6.80
C THR A 166 -8.24 28.08 7.62
N ILE A 167 -7.41 27.03 7.51
CA ILE A 167 -7.61 25.76 8.21
C ILE A 167 -7.14 25.89 9.66
N ASN A 168 -7.98 25.44 10.60
CA ASN A 168 -7.57 25.28 12.00
C ASN A 168 -6.82 23.96 12.18
N TRP A 169 -5.52 23.97 11.88
CA TRP A 169 -4.66 22.78 11.94
C TRP A 169 -4.60 22.09 13.32
N GLN A 170 -4.97 22.79 14.41
CA GLN A 170 -4.99 22.20 15.76
C GLN A 170 -6.11 21.17 15.96
N GLU A 171 -7.15 21.22 15.14
CA GLU A 171 -8.29 20.29 15.18
C GLU A 171 -8.09 19.08 14.25
N VAL A 172 -7.05 19.11 13.41
CA VAL A 172 -6.72 18.07 12.45
C VAL A 172 -5.77 17.07 13.09
N GLY A 173 -6.11 15.78 13.04
CA GLY A 173 -5.32 14.73 13.65
C GLY A 173 -5.36 13.42 12.89
N SER A 174 -4.79 12.39 13.50
CA SER A 174 -4.88 11.01 13.04
C SER A 174 -5.78 10.19 13.96
N ILE A 175 -6.08 8.98 13.54
CA ILE A 175 -6.70 7.91 14.34
C ILE A 175 -5.84 6.64 14.20
N PRO A 176 -5.92 5.68 15.13
CA PRO A 176 -5.23 4.40 14.98
C PRO A 176 -5.55 3.74 13.63
N LEU A 177 -4.52 3.43 12.87
CA LEU A 177 -4.63 2.90 11.52
C LEU A 177 -3.78 1.64 11.33
N GLY A 178 -4.45 0.50 11.16
CA GLY A 178 -3.83 -0.78 10.83
C GLY A 178 -4.01 -1.15 9.37
N ILE A 179 -3.02 -1.83 8.79
CA ILE A 179 -3.12 -2.45 7.47
C ILE A 179 -3.01 -3.96 7.62
N VAL A 180 -3.83 -4.72 6.89
CA VAL A 180 -3.78 -6.18 6.84
C VAL A 180 -3.67 -6.62 5.38
N THR A 181 -2.60 -7.34 5.07
CA THR A 181 -2.43 -8.02 3.79
C THR A 181 -2.01 -9.48 3.99
N GLY A 182 -1.91 -10.22 2.89
CA GLY A 182 -1.67 -11.67 2.91
C GLY A 182 -2.34 -12.37 1.74
N THR A 183 -2.02 -13.64 1.53
CA THR A 183 -2.76 -14.47 0.58
C THR A 183 -4.12 -14.84 1.18
N ASN A 184 -4.14 -15.48 2.34
CA ASN A 184 -5.37 -15.87 3.03
C ASN A 184 -5.53 -15.22 4.42
N GLY A 185 -6.77 -15.11 4.89
CA GLY A 185 -7.06 -14.69 6.27
C GLY A 185 -7.10 -13.18 6.51
N LYS A 186 -7.00 -12.35 5.45
CA LYS A 186 -7.10 -10.89 5.54
C LYS A 186 -8.42 -10.44 6.17
N SER A 187 -9.55 -10.77 5.53
CA SER A 187 -10.89 -10.38 6.00
C SER A 187 -11.19 -10.93 7.39
N THR A 188 -10.76 -12.16 7.68
CA THR A 188 -10.88 -12.74 9.03
C THR A 188 -10.12 -11.93 10.06
N SER A 189 -8.86 -11.58 9.79
CA SER A 189 -8.02 -10.80 10.70
C SER A 189 -8.56 -9.38 10.90
N VAL A 190 -9.05 -8.74 9.84
CA VAL A 190 -9.69 -7.42 9.90
C VAL A 190 -10.98 -7.47 10.72
N GLY A 191 -11.81 -8.50 10.55
CA GLY A 191 -13.02 -8.70 11.37
C GLY A 191 -12.71 -8.95 12.84
N LEU A 192 -11.68 -9.75 13.15
CA LEU A 192 -11.19 -9.95 14.52
C LEU A 192 -10.68 -8.65 15.12
N ALA A 193 -9.90 -7.88 14.36
CA ALA A 193 -9.36 -6.60 14.81
C ALA A 193 -10.49 -5.60 15.11
N ALA A 194 -11.49 -5.49 14.23
CA ALA A 194 -12.67 -4.67 14.47
C ALA A 194 -13.42 -5.08 15.75
N ALA A 195 -13.56 -6.38 16.01
CA ALA A 195 -14.21 -6.86 17.22
C ALA A 195 -13.41 -6.52 18.49
N MET A 196 -12.07 -6.60 18.45
CA MET A 196 -11.22 -6.20 19.58
C MET A 196 -11.25 -4.69 19.83
N LEU A 197 -11.19 -3.87 18.78
CA LEU A 197 -11.30 -2.41 18.88
C LEU A 197 -12.69 -1.98 19.36
N ALA A 198 -13.75 -2.64 18.91
CA ALA A 198 -15.10 -2.41 19.43
C ALA A 198 -15.20 -2.77 20.93
N ALA A 199 -14.57 -3.88 21.34
CA ALA A 199 -14.52 -4.28 22.75
C ALA A 199 -13.69 -3.32 23.63
N SER A 200 -12.74 -2.57 23.06
CA SER A 200 -12.03 -1.49 23.75
C SER A 200 -12.79 -0.15 23.77
N GLY A 201 -13.96 -0.09 23.14
CA GLY A 201 -14.85 1.08 23.13
C GLY A 201 -14.70 2.00 21.93
N LEU A 202 -13.91 1.61 20.90
CA LEU A 202 -13.70 2.40 19.70
C LEU A 202 -14.69 2.00 18.59
N ARG A 203 -15.17 2.99 17.82
CA ARG A 203 -15.88 2.72 16.55
C ARG A 203 -14.88 2.44 15.43
N ALA A 204 -14.63 1.16 15.17
CA ALA A 204 -13.71 0.72 14.13
C ALA A 204 -14.33 0.81 12.72
N GLY A 205 -13.61 1.42 11.78
CA GLY A 205 -13.84 1.33 10.34
C GLY A 205 -13.04 0.19 9.73
N ILE A 206 -13.63 -0.61 8.84
CA ILE A 206 -12.90 -1.68 8.13
C ILE A 206 -13.23 -1.75 6.65
N THR A 207 -12.20 -2.03 5.84
CA THR A 207 -12.39 -2.48 4.46
C THR A 207 -12.33 -4.01 4.43
N SER A 208 -13.03 -4.60 3.46
CA SER A 208 -12.94 -6.02 3.14
C SER A 208 -13.17 -6.24 1.65
N THR A 209 -13.11 -7.49 1.20
CA THR A 209 -13.50 -7.88 -0.15
C THR A 209 -15.01 -7.86 -0.40
N ASP A 210 -15.83 -7.76 0.66
CA ASP A 210 -17.29 -7.87 0.56
C ASP A 210 -18.03 -6.57 0.92
N TYR A 211 -17.41 -5.70 1.71
CA TYR A 211 -18.01 -4.47 2.20
C TYR A 211 -17.00 -3.47 2.80
N ILE A 212 -17.47 -2.24 2.97
CA ILE A 212 -16.92 -1.25 3.91
C ILE A 212 -17.90 -1.01 5.04
N ARG A 213 -17.37 -0.88 6.26
CA ARG A 213 -18.21 -0.77 7.47
C ARG A 213 -17.58 0.17 8.49
N VAL A 214 -18.39 0.94 9.22
CA VAL A 214 -17.98 1.71 10.41
C VAL A 214 -18.85 1.31 11.59
N GLY A 215 -18.23 0.83 12.66
CA GLY A 215 -18.96 0.17 13.74
C GLY A 215 -19.75 -1.01 13.18
N GLU A 216 -21.06 -1.01 13.38
CA GLU A 216 -21.98 -2.02 12.84
C GLU A 216 -22.64 -1.62 11.50
N GLU A 217 -22.43 -0.39 11.04
CA GLU A 217 -23.07 0.16 9.83
C GLU A 217 -22.24 -0.16 8.59
N ILE A 218 -22.82 -0.94 7.66
CA ILE A 218 -22.23 -1.17 6.35
C ILE A 218 -22.54 0.04 5.47
N LEU A 219 -21.47 0.75 5.05
CA LEU A 219 -21.60 1.94 4.20
C LEU A 219 -21.86 1.55 2.75
N ASP A 220 -21.19 0.48 2.28
CA ASP A 220 -21.43 -0.11 0.96
C ASP A 220 -20.93 -1.56 0.88
N ARG A 221 -21.35 -2.29 -0.16
CA ARG A 221 -21.00 -3.68 -0.46
C ARG A 221 -20.23 -3.79 -1.78
N GLY A 222 -19.15 -4.58 -1.76
CA GLY A 222 -18.25 -4.75 -2.89
C GLY A 222 -16.80 -4.94 -2.44
N ASP A 223 -15.89 -5.11 -3.40
CA ASP A 223 -14.46 -5.20 -3.10
C ASP A 223 -13.87 -3.81 -2.87
N TYR A 224 -13.57 -3.53 -1.61
CA TYR A 224 -13.00 -2.27 -1.15
C TYR A 224 -11.57 -2.42 -0.63
N SER A 225 -10.85 -3.45 -1.09
CA SER A 225 -9.47 -3.75 -0.66
C SER A 225 -8.38 -2.87 -1.31
N GLY A 226 -8.76 -1.67 -1.77
CA GLY A 226 -7.90 -0.69 -2.44
C GLY A 226 -8.09 0.75 -1.92
N PRO A 227 -7.43 1.75 -2.55
CA PRO A 227 -7.36 3.12 -2.02
C PRO A 227 -8.72 3.81 -1.80
N GLY A 228 -9.72 3.56 -2.64
CA GLY A 228 -11.05 4.19 -2.49
C GLY A 228 -11.75 3.80 -1.18
N GLY A 229 -11.69 2.52 -0.81
CA GLY A 229 -12.23 2.04 0.47
C GLY A 229 -11.51 2.63 1.66
N ALA A 230 -10.17 2.72 1.59
CA ALA A 230 -9.36 3.36 2.62
C ALA A 230 -9.74 4.82 2.83
N ARG A 231 -9.79 5.62 1.75
CA ARG A 231 -10.15 7.04 1.80
C ARG A 231 -11.56 7.25 2.35
N THR A 232 -12.52 6.43 1.92
CA THR A 232 -13.91 6.50 2.42
C THR A 232 -13.97 6.36 3.95
N LEU A 233 -13.30 5.35 4.51
CA LEU A 233 -13.31 5.13 5.96
C LEU A 233 -12.53 6.19 6.73
N LEU A 234 -11.42 6.65 6.17
CA LEU A 234 -10.56 7.66 6.78
C LEU A 234 -11.16 9.06 6.69
N ARG A 235 -12.11 9.31 5.79
CA ARG A 235 -12.93 10.54 5.78
C ARG A 235 -14.18 10.43 6.63
N HIS A 236 -14.58 9.22 7.02
CA HIS A 236 -15.85 9.03 7.72
C HIS A 236 -15.80 9.56 9.16
N PRO A 237 -16.70 10.49 9.56
CA PRO A 237 -16.59 11.24 10.82
C PRO A 237 -16.83 10.39 12.08
N GLN A 238 -17.38 9.17 11.92
CA GLN A 238 -17.56 8.24 13.04
C GLN A 238 -16.42 7.24 13.20
N SER A 239 -15.43 7.24 12.31
CA SER A 239 -14.28 6.35 12.43
C SER A 239 -13.35 6.86 13.54
N GLU A 240 -13.11 6.00 14.53
CA GLU A 240 -12.20 6.28 15.65
C GLU A 240 -10.94 5.41 15.63
N ALA A 241 -10.95 4.34 14.85
CA ALA A 241 -9.81 3.53 14.45
C ALA A 241 -10.16 2.89 13.10
N VAL A 242 -9.18 2.59 12.25
CA VAL A 242 -9.40 1.97 10.94
C VAL A 242 -8.47 0.78 10.76
N VAL A 243 -8.99 -0.33 10.25
CA VAL A 243 -8.20 -1.48 9.83
C VAL A 243 -8.49 -1.80 8.37
N LEU A 244 -7.48 -1.60 7.52
CA LEU A 244 -7.60 -1.76 6.08
C LEU A 244 -7.22 -3.18 5.66
N GLU A 245 -8.17 -3.91 5.07
CA GLU A 245 -7.83 -5.02 4.18
C GLU A 245 -7.22 -4.45 2.90
N VAL A 246 -6.00 -4.89 2.57
CA VAL A 246 -5.31 -4.46 1.34
C VAL A 246 -4.89 -5.68 0.53
N ALA A 247 -5.45 -5.80 -0.68
CA ALA A 247 -5.13 -6.88 -1.59
C ALA A 247 -3.91 -6.56 -2.47
N ARG A 248 -3.25 -7.61 -2.96
CA ARG A 248 -2.11 -7.50 -3.88
C ARG A 248 -2.47 -6.69 -5.13
N GLY A 249 -3.65 -6.93 -5.70
CA GLY A 249 -4.12 -6.21 -6.89
C GLY A 249 -4.21 -4.70 -6.64
N GLY A 250 -4.73 -4.28 -5.48
CA GLY A 250 -4.75 -2.87 -5.08
C GLY A 250 -3.34 -2.26 -4.99
N LEU A 251 -2.43 -2.96 -4.32
CA LEU A 251 -1.03 -2.52 -4.15
C LEU A 251 -0.30 -2.34 -5.48
N LEU A 252 -0.43 -3.27 -6.42
CA LEU A 252 0.27 -3.19 -7.70
C LEU A 252 -0.41 -2.25 -8.70
N ARG A 253 -1.73 -2.08 -8.58
CA ARG A 253 -2.49 -1.18 -9.46
C ARG A 253 -2.34 0.28 -9.04
N ARG A 254 -2.42 0.60 -7.76
CA ARG A 254 -2.50 1.99 -7.29
C ARG A 254 -1.53 2.35 -6.17
N GLY A 255 -0.80 1.38 -5.61
CA GLY A 255 -0.06 1.55 -4.38
C GLY A 255 -0.95 1.50 -3.14
N ILE A 256 -0.42 1.95 -2.01
CA ILE A 256 -1.14 2.11 -0.76
C ILE A 256 -1.95 3.41 -0.85
N GLY A 257 -3.22 3.36 -0.44
CA GLY A 257 -4.10 4.54 -0.39
C GLY A 257 -3.82 5.51 0.78
N VAL A 258 -2.76 5.27 1.56
CA VAL A 258 -2.37 6.04 2.73
C VAL A 258 -0.86 6.17 2.81
N GLU A 259 -0.40 7.27 3.38
CA GLU A 259 1.03 7.57 3.57
C GLU A 259 1.53 7.21 4.97
N HIS A 260 0.61 6.96 5.91
CA HIS A 260 0.91 6.63 7.31
C HIS A 260 0.01 5.48 7.80
N ALA A 261 0.55 4.62 8.66
CA ALA A 261 -0.12 3.56 9.39
C ALA A 261 0.67 3.26 10.68
N ASP A 262 -0.04 2.89 11.74
CA ASP A 262 0.52 2.60 13.06
C ASP A 262 0.96 1.13 13.19
N GLY A 263 0.48 0.26 12.31
CA GLY A 263 0.94 -1.12 12.21
C GLY A 263 0.47 -1.80 10.92
N ALA A 264 1.24 -2.78 10.44
CA ALA A 264 0.89 -3.55 9.26
C ALA A 264 1.09 -5.04 9.51
N LEU A 265 0.04 -5.84 9.27
CA LEU A 265 0.04 -7.28 9.41
C LEU A 265 0.14 -7.95 8.04
N ILE A 266 1.10 -8.86 7.88
CA ILE A 266 1.15 -9.82 6.78
C ILE A 266 0.80 -11.20 7.32
N THR A 267 -0.36 -11.75 6.95
CA THR A 267 -0.87 -13.01 7.52
C THR A 267 -0.10 -14.24 7.05
N ASN A 268 0.08 -14.40 5.75
CA ASN A 268 0.82 -15.47 5.08
C ASN A 268 1.05 -15.12 3.61
N ILE A 269 2.00 -15.81 2.99
CA ILE A 269 2.41 -15.61 1.61
C ILE A 269 2.40 -16.96 0.90
N ALA A 270 1.54 -17.09 -0.10
CA ALA A 270 1.42 -18.28 -0.94
C ALA A 270 1.13 -17.87 -2.39
N ALA A 271 1.36 -18.82 -3.30
CA ALA A 271 1.03 -18.65 -4.72
C ALA A 271 -0.45 -18.32 -4.88
N ASP A 272 -0.74 -17.20 -5.55
CA ASP A 272 -2.08 -16.69 -5.77
C ASP A 272 -2.03 -15.70 -6.94
N HIS A 273 -2.88 -15.84 -7.95
CA HIS A 273 -2.94 -14.95 -9.11
C HIS A 273 -1.57 -14.60 -9.76
N LEU A 274 -0.71 -15.61 -9.93
CA LEU A 274 0.58 -15.47 -10.63
C LEU A 274 0.35 -15.15 -12.13
N GLY A 275 1.27 -14.39 -12.73
CA GLY A 275 1.22 -13.92 -14.12
C GLY A 275 0.66 -12.50 -14.28
N GLU A 276 0.07 -11.91 -13.24
CA GLU A 276 -0.46 -10.54 -13.27
C GLU A 276 0.57 -9.53 -12.73
N TYR A 277 0.67 -8.36 -13.37
CA TYR A 277 1.55 -7.25 -12.97
C TYR A 277 3.03 -7.65 -12.80
N GLY A 278 3.48 -8.61 -13.63
CA GLY A 278 4.84 -9.15 -13.63
C GLY A 278 5.21 -9.97 -12.40
N ILE A 279 4.23 -10.47 -11.63
CA ILE A 279 4.45 -11.33 -10.46
C ILE A 279 4.26 -12.78 -10.88
N ASN A 280 5.37 -13.51 -11.04
CA ASN A 280 5.40 -14.88 -11.56
C ASN A 280 5.80 -15.92 -10.49
N THR A 281 6.35 -15.46 -9.36
CA THR A 281 6.83 -16.32 -8.27
C THR A 281 6.26 -15.93 -6.91
N VAL A 282 6.33 -16.86 -5.95
CA VAL A 282 5.94 -16.59 -4.55
C VAL A 282 6.87 -15.56 -3.90
N ALA A 283 8.14 -15.51 -4.30
CA ALA A 283 9.09 -14.52 -3.79
C ALA A 283 8.72 -13.09 -4.26
N GLU A 284 8.36 -12.92 -5.54
CA GLU A 284 7.85 -11.64 -6.05
C GLU A 284 6.50 -11.27 -5.42
N MET A 285 5.64 -12.26 -5.16
CA MET A 285 4.39 -12.07 -4.42
C MET A 285 4.68 -11.55 -3.00
N ALA A 286 5.75 -12.02 -2.37
CA ALA A 286 6.18 -11.53 -1.07
C ALA A 286 6.58 -10.05 -1.14
N GLU A 287 7.39 -9.67 -2.13
CA GLU A 287 7.78 -8.27 -2.36
C GLU A 287 6.56 -7.36 -2.55
N ALA A 288 5.57 -7.81 -3.34
CA ALA A 288 4.32 -7.07 -3.53
C ALA A 288 3.53 -6.88 -2.23
N LYS A 289 3.46 -7.89 -1.36
CA LYS A 289 2.77 -7.77 -0.06
C LYS A 289 3.53 -6.88 0.90
N PHE A 290 4.86 -6.89 0.86
CA PHE A 290 5.71 -6.05 1.71
C PHE A 290 5.65 -4.56 1.36
N ILE A 291 5.01 -4.16 0.26
CA ILE A 291 4.73 -2.75 -0.06
C ILE A 291 4.12 -2.04 1.15
N VAL A 292 3.20 -2.70 1.89
CA VAL A 292 2.52 -2.13 3.08
C VAL A 292 3.47 -1.54 4.12
N ARG A 293 4.73 -2.02 4.17
CA ARG A 293 5.74 -1.51 5.11
C ARG A 293 6.08 -0.04 4.86
N ARG A 294 5.85 0.48 3.65
CA ARG A 294 6.19 1.84 3.24
C ARG A 294 5.26 2.89 3.84
N ALA A 295 4.06 2.49 4.25
CA ALA A 295 3.15 3.35 4.99
C ALA A 295 3.44 3.33 6.51
N LEU A 296 4.35 2.50 7.01
CA LEU A 296 4.63 2.45 8.45
C LEU A 296 5.37 3.70 8.90
N GLY A 297 4.86 4.35 9.95
CA GLY A 297 5.61 5.37 10.67
C GLY A 297 6.95 4.83 11.22
N THR A 298 7.88 5.72 11.57
CA THR A 298 9.27 5.37 11.95
C THR A 298 9.39 4.25 12.99
N ASP A 299 8.50 4.22 14.00
CA ASP A 299 8.50 3.22 15.08
C ASP A 299 7.35 2.21 14.99
N ALA A 300 6.54 2.27 13.93
CA ALA A 300 5.39 1.41 13.72
C ALA A 300 5.84 -0.02 13.36
N PRO A 301 5.36 -1.05 14.07
CA PRO A 301 5.79 -2.42 13.83
C PRO A 301 5.18 -3.03 12.56
N LEU A 302 6.01 -3.79 11.86
CA LEU A 302 5.58 -4.78 10.87
C LEU A 302 5.32 -6.10 11.58
N ILE A 303 4.06 -6.55 11.58
CA ILE A 303 3.63 -7.80 12.21
C ILE A 303 3.69 -8.93 11.19
N LEU A 304 4.53 -9.93 11.46
CA LEU A 304 4.88 -10.99 10.49
C LEU A 304 4.70 -12.39 11.06
N ASN A 305 4.34 -13.32 10.18
CA ASN A 305 4.20 -14.73 10.53
C ASN A 305 5.57 -15.42 10.52
N ALA A 306 6.05 -15.89 11.67
CA ALA A 306 7.33 -16.59 11.75
C ALA A 306 7.25 -17.98 11.12
N ASP A 307 6.05 -18.53 10.95
CA ASP A 307 5.81 -19.82 10.30
C ASP A 307 5.83 -19.70 8.75
N ASP A 308 5.96 -18.48 8.21
CA ASP A 308 5.99 -18.17 6.78
C ASP A 308 7.44 -17.90 6.31
N PRO A 309 8.04 -18.79 5.49
CA PRO A 309 9.45 -18.66 5.10
C PRO A 309 9.78 -17.37 4.34
N GLU A 310 8.88 -16.88 3.49
CA GLU A 310 9.09 -15.64 2.73
C GLU A 310 9.07 -14.41 3.63
N SER A 311 8.18 -14.39 4.63
CA SER A 311 8.15 -13.35 5.66
C SER A 311 9.46 -13.32 6.45
N VAL A 312 9.98 -14.48 6.86
CA VAL A 312 11.29 -14.60 7.55
C VAL A 312 12.43 -14.14 6.64
N ARG A 313 12.43 -14.56 5.37
CA ARG A 313 13.47 -14.19 4.39
C ARG A 313 13.54 -12.68 4.18
N LEU A 314 12.40 -12.03 3.91
CA LEU A 314 12.37 -10.59 3.66
C LEU A 314 12.67 -9.80 4.93
N ALA A 315 12.13 -10.20 6.08
CA ALA A 315 12.39 -9.56 7.37
C ALA A 315 13.89 -9.42 7.69
N ALA A 316 14.71 -10.40 7.30
CA ALA A 316 16.15 -10.37 7.54
C ALA A 316 16.88 -9.21 6.82
N THR A 317 16.24 -8.57 5.84
CA THR A 317 16.79 -7.46 5.05
C THR A 317 16.27 -6.09 5.49
N LEU A 318 15.34 -6.05 6.45
CA LEU A 318 14.62 -4.84 6.82
C LEU A 318 15.12 -4.24 8.13
N ALA A 319 15.06 -2.92 8.22
CA ALA A 319 15.30 -2.17 9.45
C ALA A 319 14.03 -1.89 10.27
N ASN A 320 12.85 -2.31 9.77
CA ASN A 320 11.58 -2.12 10.49
C ASN A 320 11.61 -2.82 11.85
N ARG A 321 10.94 -2.21 12.85
CA ARG A 321 10.55 -2.93 14.06
C ARG A 321 9.61 -4.07 13.66
N ILE A 322 9.91 -5.29 14.09
CA ILE A 322 9.10 -6.48 13.79
C ILE A 322 8.42 -6.98 15.05
N ILE A 323 7.15 -7.37 14.93
CA ILE A 323 6.46 -8.23 15.89
C ILE A 323 6.20 -9.57 15.23
N TRP A 324 6.79 -10.64 15.74
CA TRP A 324 6.57 -11.98 15.20
C TRP A 324 5.30 -12.61 15.79
N PHE A 325 4.54 -13.32 14.96
CA PHE A 325 3.56 -14.25 15.46
C PHE A 325 3.77 -15.67 14.94
N SER A 326 3.37 -16.68 15.72
CA SER A 326 3.60 -18.09 15.37
C SER A 326 2.65 -19.03 16.11
N LEU A 327 2.29 -20.13 15.45
CA LEU A 327 1.58 -21.24 16.08
C LEU A 327 2.48 -22.16 16.92
N ASP A 328 3.78 -21.93 16.92
CA ASP A 328 4.77 -22.72 17.63
C ASP A 328 5.61 -21.83 18.56
N ALA A 329 5.35 -21.93 19.86
CA ALA A 329 6.17 -21.27 20.87
C ALA A 329 7.66 -21.65 20.77
N GLY A 330 8.00 -22.84 20.26
CA GLY A 330 9.38 -23.29 20.09
C GLY A 330 10.05 -22.84 18.78
N HIS A 331 9.38 -22.05 17.95
CA HIS A 331 9.90 -21.68 16.63
C HIS A 331 11.24 -20.91 16.75
N PRO A 332 12.32 -21.32 16.04
CA PRO A 332 13.65 -20.73 16.24
C PRO A 332 13.73 -19.22 16.04
N VAL A 333 13.03 -18.68 15.03
CA VAL A 333 12.96 -17.23 14.77
C VAL A 333 12.29 -16.50 15.92
N LEU A 334 11.20 -17.07 16.45
CA LEU A 334 10.46 -16.52 17.58
C LEU A 334 11.33 -16.52 18.85
N GLN A 335 11.98 -17.66 19.15
CA GLN A 335 12.84 -17.80 20.33
C GLN A 335 14.00 -16.81 20.31
N ALA A 336 14.73 -16.72 19.20
CA ALA A 336 15.82 -15.75 19.05
C ALA A 336 15.35 -14.29 19.18
N HIS A 337 14.10 -13.99 18.80
CA HIS A 337 13.51 -12.67 18.96
C HIS A 337 13.13 -12.37 20.42
N LEU A 338 12.55 -13.35 21.12
CA LEU A 338 12.18 -13.26 22.53
C LEU A 338 13.41 -13.12 23.44
N GLU A 339 14.53 -13.79 23.13
CA GLU A 339 15.80 -13.62 23.85
C GLU A 339 16.31 -12.18 23.81
N LYS A 340 15.99 -11.45 22.74
CA LYS A 340 16.27 -10.01 22.57
C LYS A 340 15.16 -9.11 23.10
N GLN A 341 14.20 -9.68 23.84
CA GLN A 341 13.03 -8.98 24.39
C GLN A 341 12.13 -8.33 23.32
N GLY A 342 12.18 -8.83 22.09
CA GLY A 342 11.35 -8.37 21.00
C GLY A 342 9.87 -8.72 21.20
N GLY A 343 8.98 -7.93 20.57
CA GLY A 343 7.54 -8.12 20.66
C GLY A 343 7.09 -9.37 19.90
N ALA A 344 6.19 -10.17 20.48
CA ALA A 344 5.67 -11.34 19.81
C ALA A 344 4.27 -11.77 20.27
N ALA A 345 3.56 -12.50 19.41
CA ALA A 345 2.30 -13.17 19.72
C ALA A 345 2.34 -14.64 19.32
N TYR A 346 2.20 -15.59 20.25
CA TYR A 346 2.36 -17.01 19.91
C TYR A 346 1.40 -17.94 20.65
N LEU A 347 1.20 -19.13 20.08
CA LEU A 347 0.41 -20.19 20.73
C LEU A 347 1.30 -21.00 21.68
N SER A 348 0.96 -21.05 22.96
CA SER A 348 1.63 -21.89 23.96
C SER A 348 0.62 -22.55 24.90
N GLU A 349 0.69 -23.87 25.07
CA GLU A 349 -0.21 -24.64 25.95
C GLU A 349 -1.71 -24.33 25.74
N GLY A 350 -2.10 -24.06 24.50
CA GLY A 350 -3.47 -23.70 24.12
C GLY A 350 -3.86 -22.24 24.39
N TRP A 351 -2.96 -21.41 24.91
CA TRP A 351 -3.13 -19.96 25.07
C TRP A 351 -2.54 -19.19 23.89
N LEU A 352 -3.25 -18.17 23.44
CA LEU A 352 -2.63 -17.06 22.71
C LEU A 352 -1.90 -16.20 23.74
N VAL A 353 -0.59 -16.11 23.58
CA VAL A 353 0.32 -15.40 24.48
C VAL A 353 0.84 -14.17 23.76
N LEU A 354 0.84 -13.04 24.45
CA LEU A 354 1.50 -11.81 24.00
C LEU A 354 2.78 -11.61 24.82
N ALA A 355 3.87 -11.26 24.15
CA ALA A 355 5.16 -10.95 24.75
C ALA A 355 5.65 -9.58 24.31
N GLU A 356 6.11 -8.77 25.26
CA GLU A 356 6.67 -7.44 25.01
C GLU A 356 7.58 -7.05 26.18
N GLU A 357 8.74 -6.44 25.88
CA GLU A 357 9.71 -5.97 26.89
C GLU A 357 10.09 -7.05 27.92
N GLY A 358 10.25 -8.30 27.44
CA GLY A 358 10.60 -9.46 28.28
C GLY A 358 9.48 -9.96 29.21
N LYS A 359 8.27 -9.40 29.15
CA LYS A 359 7.09 -9.87 29.88
C LYS A 359 6.19 -10.68 28.95
N THR A 360 5.54 -11.70 29.50
CA THR A 360 4.56 -12.52 28.77
C THR A 360 3.19 -12.47 29.47
N ARG A 361 2.12 -12.51 28.68
CA ARG A 361 0.73 -12.49 29.16
C ARG A 361 -0.10 -13.50 28.37
N ASN A 362 -0.77 -14.39 29.09
CA ASN A 362 -1.78 -15.27 28.51
C ASN A 362 -3.06 -14.48 28.30
N ILE A 363 -3.48 -14.29 27.05
CA ILE A 363 -4.62 -13.42 26.70
C ILE A 363 -5.92 -14.23 26.68
N VAL A 364 -6.00 -15.25 25.82
CA VAL A 364 -7.20 -16.08 25.65
C VAL A 364 -6.80 -17.49 25.22
N LYS A 365 -7.57 -18.50 25.60
CA LYS A 365 -7.34 -19.85 25.08
C LYS A 365 -7.86 -19.94 23.67
N ALA A 366 -7.10 -20.59 22.79
CA ALA A 366 -7.48 -20.82 21.40
C ALA A 366 -8.88 -21.44 21.28
N LYS A 367 -9.21 -22.41 22.14
CA LYS A 367 -10.51 -23.09 22.14
C LYS A 367 -11.72 -22.21 22.48
N ASP A 368 -11.49 -21.07 23.13
CA ASP A 368 -12.54 -20.16 23.57
C ASP A 368 -12.82 -19.08 22.49
N ILE A 369 -12.00 -19.02 21.42
CA ILE A 369 -12.23 -18.19 20.24
C ILE A 369 -13.17 -18.97 19.29
N PRO A 370 -14.40 -18.49 19.02
CA PRO A 370 -15.41 -19.29 18.31
C PRO A 370 -14.97 -19.83 16.93
N ILE A 371 -14.30 -19.00 16.14
CA ILE A 371 -13.85 -19.36 14.78
C ILE A 371 -12.75 -20.43 14.76
N THR A 372 -12.16 -20.78 15.91
CA THR A 372 -11.15 -21.85 15.98
C THR A 372 -11.77 -23.24 16.13
N PHE A 373 -13.10 -23.33 16.29
CA PHE A 373 -13.82 -24.60 16.47
C PHE A 373 -13.23 -25.46 17.59
N GLY A 374 -13.16 -24.90 18.80
CA GLY A 374 -12.57 -25.58 19.96
C GLY A 374 -11.05 -25.73 19.88
N GLY A 375 -10.37 -24.90 19.08
CA GLY A 375 -8.93 -24.91 18.89
C GLY A 375 -8.44 -25.83 17.77
N ALA A 376 -9.34 -26.45 17.00
CA ALA A 376 -8.99 -27.33 15.89
C ALA A 376 -8.52 -26.58 14.63
N ALA A 377 -9.10 -25.42 14.33
CA ALA A 377 -8.78 -24.65 13.13
C ALA A 377 -7.53 -23.78 13.35
N ARG A 378 -6.34 -24.38 13.13
CA ARG A 378 -5.03 -23.74 13.34
C ARG A 378 -4.84 -22.44 12.54
N TYR A 379 -5.33 -22.36 11.30
CA TYR A 379 -5.23 -21.14 10.50
C TYR A 379 -6.01 -19.96 11.13
N ASN A 380 -7.13 -20.24 11.81
CA ASN A 380 -7.88 -19.20 12.53
C ASN A 380 -7.22 -18.81 13.85
N ILE A 381 -6.46 -19.71 14.48
CA ILE A 381 -5.58 -19.35 15.60
C ILE A 381 -4.47 -18.40 15.10
N SER A 382 -3.88 -18.69 13.94
CA SER A 382 -2.84 -17.86 13.32
C SER A 382 -3.37 -16.46 12.99
N ASN A 383 -4.55 -16.36 12.35
CA ASN A 383 -5.23 -15.08 12.11
C ASN A 383 -5.49 -14.32 13.41
N ALA A 384 -5.95 -15.01 14.47
CA ALA A 384 -6.21 -14.38 15.76
C ALA A 384 -4.93 -13.87 16.45
N LEU A 385 -3.80 -14.57 16.33
CA LEU A 385 -2.51 -14.10 16.83
C LEU A 385 -2.05 -12.83 16.11
N GLY A 386 -2.13 -12.82 14.78
CA GLY A 386 -1.79 -11.65 13.97
C GLY A 386 -2.69 -10.43 14.28
N ALA A 387 -4.01 -10.65 14.35
CA ALA A 387 -4.96 -9.59 14.69
C ALA A 387 -4.77 -9.07 16.12
N MET A 388 -4.50 -9.96 17.08
CA MET A 388 -4.19 -9.59 18.47
C MET A 388 -2.92 -8.74 18.56
N ALA A 389 -1.86 -9.10 17.82
CA ALA A 389 -0.63 -8.33 17.76
C ALA A 389 -0.86 -6.94 17.15
N LEU A 390 -1.65 -6.86 16.06
CA LEU A 390 -2.01 -5.58 15.45
C LEU A 390 -2.83 -4.70 16.42
N CYS A 391 -3.86 -5.24 17.07
CA CYS A 391 -4.69 -4.50 18.03
C CYS A 391 -4.01 -4.19 19.37
N HIS A 392 -2.85 -4.79 19.66
CA HIS A 392 -2.02 -4.35 20.80
C HIS A 392 -1.28 -3.05 20.48
N VAL A 393 -1.06 -2.77 19.20
CA VAL A 393 -0.36 -1.58 18.70
C VAL A 393 -1.34 -0.41 18.48
N LEU A 394 -2.55 -0.73 17.98
CA LEU A 394 -3.65 0.22 17.77
C LEU A 394 -4.37 0.54 19.08
#